data_AF-A0AA36DDQ2-F1
#
_entry.id   AF-A0AA36DDQ2-F1
#
_cell.length_a   1.000
_cell.length_b   1.000
_cell.length_c   1.000
_cell.angle_alpha   90.00
_cell.angle_beta   90.00
_cell.angle_gamma   90.00
#
_symmetry.space_group_name_H-M   'P 1'
#
loop_
_entity.id
_entity.type
_entity.pdbx_description
1 polymer ?
#
loop_
_entity_poly.entity_id
_entity_poly.type
_entity_poly.pdbx_seq_one_letter_code
_entity_poly.pdbx_strand_id
1 'polypeptide(L)'
;MAHKASHGQGYYEKQGVLVFRLAADFAQSTLAGRKTLSRACTIVCLKMAESVHRSALSMMSIPVRQQAFRQARLKSSNAEAHQRPTSLCKRMITAYANAILDANAIHEEAVEKQKRHDLNFNIPDAVRVCGGKFIEVDFCAVNELMSESLPRLLKMITKDVRLKSLPKLFLILVAYERAILFVVDRKRGSIVLFDSHTHMVEQKVEGAYIAAASLTNMNVFCEWIVENIFPEASITTQEYELSVLHFTERPTPGDCHTSLHIPVVSCRLFNEARKGCAA
;
A
#
# COMPACT_ATOMS: atom_id res chain seq x y z
N MET A 1 17.71 2.73 37.87
CA MET A 1 16.52 1.85 37.85
C MET A 1 15.30 2.75 37.71
N ALA A 2 14.42 2.72 36.71
CA ALA A 2 14.16 1.79 35.64
C ALA A 2 13.87 2.57 34.34
N HIS A 3 14.48 2.17 33.23
CA HIS A 3 14.13 2.63 31.89
C HIS A 3 12.80 1.97 31.49
N LYS A 4 11.73 2.77 31.35
CA LYS A 4 10.54 2.35 30.62
C LYS A 4 10.88 2.36 29.13
N ALA A 5 11.12 1.18 28.55
CA ALA A 5 11.17 0.98 27.11
C ALA A 5 9.77 1.16 26.52
N SER A 6 9.41 2.39 26.13
CA SER A 6 8.31 2.62 25.21
C SER A 6 8.68 2.01 23.86
N HIS A 7 7.92 1.02 23.39
CA HIS A 7 8.09 0.43 22.07
C HIS A 7 7.86 1.53 21.02
N GLY A 8 8.95 2.08 20.47
CA GLY A 8 8.94 3.31 19.70
C GLY A 8 8.30 3.14 18.33
N GLN A 9 7.03 3.52 18.19
CA GLN A 9 6.46 3.90 16.91
C GLN A 9 7.04 5.27 16.52
N GLY A 10 7.77 5.32 15.40
CA GLY A 10 8.29 6.57 14.84
C GLY A 10 7.49 6.96 13.59
N TYR A 11 7.24 8.25 13.42
CA TYR A 11 6.82 8.79 12.12
C TYR A 11 7.69 10.00 11.76
N TYR A 12 7.85 10.24 10.47
CA TYR A 12 8.52 11.43 9.95
C TYR A 12 7.81 11.92 8.69
N GLU A 13 8.01 13.19 8.38
CA GLU A 13 7.59 13.76 7.10
C GLU A 13 8.81 14.30 6.36
N LYS A 14 9.04 13.86 5.13
CA LYS A 14 10.12 14.35 4.27
C LYS A 14 9.53 14.74 2.91
N GLN A 15 9.76 15.99 2.50
CA GLN A 15 9.35 16.52 1.20
C GLN A 15 7.85 16.28 0.85
N GLY A 16 6.96 16.27 1.86
CA GLY A 16 5.53 16.03 1.66
C GLY A 16 5.14 14.54 1.54
N VAL A 17 6.01 13.63 1.99
CA VAL A 17 5.73 12.21 2.20
C VAL A 17 5.73 11.95 3.71
N LEU A 18 4.59 11.51 4.25
CA LEU A 18 4.45 11.11 5.66
C LEU A 18 4.68 9.62 5.77
N VAL A 19 5.61 9.20 6.64
CA VAL A 19 6.01 7.81 6.77
C VAL A 19 5.89 7.38 8.22
N PHE A 20 5.21 6.25 8.43
CA PHE A 20 5.17 5.52 9.68
C PHE A 20 6.13 4.34 9.57
N ARG A 21 7.15 4.35 10.43
CA ARG A 21 8.08 3.24 10.59
C ARG A 21 7.63 2.41 11.77
N LEU A 22 7.21 1.18 11.50
CA LEU A 22 6.74 0.28 12.54
C LEU A 22 7.93 -0.44 13.19
N ALA A 23 7.71 -0.95 14.40
CA ALA A 23 8.75 -1.64 15.15
C ALA A 23 9.23 -2.90 14.41
N ALA A 24 10.46 -3.36 14.67
CA ALA A 24 11.08 -4.50 13.96
C ALA A 24 10.25 -5.80 14.05
N ASP A 25 9.49 -5.95 15.13
CA ASP A 25 8.57 -7.06 15.37
C ASP A 25 7.21 -6.87 14.68
N PHE A 26 7.01 -5.76 13.96
CA PHE A 26 5.83 -5.51 13.13
C PHE A 26 6.21 -5.66 11.66
N ALA A 27 6.36 -6.89 11.19
CA ALA A 27 6.50 -7.22 9.77
C ALA A 27 5.91 -8.61 9.52
N GLN A 28 5.67 -9.00 8.26
CA GLN A 28 5.03 -10.27 7.95
C GLN A 28 5.76 -11.50 8.52
N SER A 29 7.08 -11.43 8.64
CA SER A 29 7.93 -12.52 9.16
C SER A 29 8.11 -12.48 10.68
N THR A 30 7.73 -11.40 11.36
CA THR A 30 8.04 -11.18 12.79
C THR A 30 6.82 -10.90 13.67
N LEU A 31 5.71 -10.45 13.09
CA LEU A 31 4.49 -10.10 13.82
C LEU A 31 3.94 -11.28 14.64
N ALA A 32 3.49 -10.98 15.85
CA ALA A 32 3.03 -11.96 16.85
C ALA A 32 4.09 -13.02 17.23
N GLY A 33 5.37 -12.64 17.22
CA GLY A 33 6.47 -13.50 17.69
C GLY A 33 6.89 -14.57 16.69
N ARG A 34 6.50 -14.44 15.42
CA ARG A 34 6.98 -15.32 14.34
C ARG A 34 8.50 -15.23 14.22
N LYS A 35 9.12 -16.40 14.00
CA LYS A 35 10.57 -16.55 13.80
C LYS A 35 10.91 -17.14 12.43
N THR A 36 9.89 -17.41 11.62
CA THR A 36 10.01 -18.03 10.30
C THR A 36 9.78 -16.99 9.21
N LEU A 37 10.54 -17.09 8.12
CA LEU A 37 10.36 -16.24 6.96
C LEU A 37 8.94 -16.43 6.39
N SER A 38 8.23 -15.32 6.17
CA SER A 38 6.91 -15.33 5.52
C SER A 38 7.03 -14.90 4.05
N ARG A 39 6.32 -15.63 3.17
CA ARG A 39 6.14 -15.35 1.74
C ARG A 39 4.69 -14.92 1.42
N ALA A 40 4.02 -14.27 2.38
CA ALA A 40 2.61 -13.94 2.28
C ALA A 40 2.33 -12.52 1.74
N CYS A 41 3.32 -11.75 1.29
CA CYS A 41 3.18 -10.31 0.98
C CYS A 41 2.05 -9.98 -0.01
N THR A 42 1.85 -10.78 -1.06
CA THR A 42 0.74 -10.59 -2.01
C THR A 42 -0.62 -10.80 -1.34
N ILE A 43 -0.73 -11.79 -0.43
CA ILE A 43 -1.93 -12.06 0.35
C ILE A 43 -2.16 -10.91 1.36
N VAL A 44 -1.10 -10.39 2.00
CA VAL A 44 -1.17 -9.21 2.89
C VAL A 44 -1.78 -8.02 2.14
N CYS A 45 -1.33 -7.76 0.91
CA CYS A 45 -1.88 -6.69 0.08
C CYS A 45 -3.39 -6.86 -0.17
N LEU A 46 -3.85 -8.07 -0.51
CA LEU A 46 -5.26 -8.36 -0.73
C LEU A 46 -6.09 -8.21 0.55
N LYS A 47 -5.60 -8.73 1.69
CA LYS A 47 -6.27 -8.63 2.98
C LYS A 47 -6.35 -7.19 3.48
N MET A 48 -5.32 -6.40 3.25
CA MET A 48 -5.34 -4.97 3.59
C MET A 48 -6.31 -4.20 2.69
N ALA A 49 -6.32 -4.47 1.38
CA ALA A 49 -7.30 -3.89 0.45
C ALA A 49 -8.75 -4.24 0.85
N GLU A 50 -8.99 -5.49 1.24
CA GLU A 50 -10.31 -5.96 1.70
C GLU A 50 -10.73 -5.20 2.96
N SER A 51 -9.83 -5.10 3.95
CA SER A 51 -10.08 -4.37 5.19
C SER A 51 -10.43 -2.89 4.93
N VAL A 52 -9.69 -2.24 4.02
CA VAL A 52 -9.96 -0.85 3.62
C VAL A 52 -11.33 -0.71 2.96
N HIS A 53 -11.70 -1.63 2.06
CA HIS A 53 -12.98 -1.62 1.37
C HIS A 53 -14.15 -1.83 2.34
N ARG A 54 -14.12 -2.93 3.09
CA ARG A 54 -15.21 -3.37 3.99
C ARG A 54 -15.43 -2.44 5.18
N SER A 55 -14.35 -1.89 5.74
CA SER A 55 -14.39 -1.01 6.91
C SER A 55 -14.52 0.48 6.56
N ALA A 56 -14.70 0.82 5.29
CA ALA A 56 -14.72 2.20 4.80
C ALA A 56 -13.51 3.02 5.26
N LEU A 57 -12.36 2.36 5.42
CA LEU A 57 -11.22 3.00 6.06
C LEU A 57 -10.77 4.18 5.20
N SER A 58 -10.76 5.36 5.80
CA SER A 58 -10.22 6.57 5.19
C SER A 58 -8.71 6.49 5.14
N MET A 59 -8.10 6.92 4.04
CA MET A 59 -6.64 7.05 3.99
C MET A 59 -6.16 8.34 4.66
N MET A 60 -4.88 8.42 4.97
CA MET A 60 -4.28 9.64 5.51
C MET A 60 -4.33 10.75 4.46
N SER A 61 -4.53 11.99 4.92
CA SER A 61 -4.47 13.19 4.07
C SER A 61 -3.26 14.00 4.47
N ILE A 62 -2.44 14.40 3.51
CA ILE A 62 -1.31 15.31 3.75
C ILE A 62 -1.72 16.68 3.22
N PRO A 63 -1.79 17.73 4.07
CA PRO A 63 -2.08 19.07 3.60
C PRO A 63 -1.03 19.50 2.56
N VAL A 64 -1.48 20.00 1.41
CA VAL A 64 -0.56 20.62 0.45
C VAL A 64 0.00 21.89 1.11
N ARG A 65 1.32 22.08 1.11
CA ARG A 65 1.99 23.25 1.76
C ARG A 65 1.33 24.61 1.45
N GLN A 66 0.75 24.79 0.25
CA GLN A 66 0.01 26.01 -0.10
C GLN A 66 -1.29 26.23 0.70
N GLN A 67 -1.98 25.18 1.15
CA GLN A 67 -3.15 25.28 2.04
C GLN A 67 -2.75 25.64 3.48
N ALA A 68 -1.60 25.15 3.97
CA ALA A 68 -1.08 25.48 5.29
C ALA A 68 -0.77 26.99 5.40
N PHE A 69 -0.21 27.60 4.35
CA PHE A 69 0.02 29.06 4.31
C PHE A 69 -1.27 29.90 4.28
N ARG A 70 -2.32 29.43 3.61
CA ARG A 70 -3.63 30.13 3.61
C ARG A 70 -4.36 30.02 4.95
N GLN A 71 -4.26 28.88 5.63
CA GLN A 71 -4.88 28.69 6.95
C GLN A 71 -4.09 29.39 8.08
N ALA A 72 -2.76 29.45 7.97
CA ALA A 72 -1.92 30.19 8.92
C ALA A 72 -2.18 31.70 8.94
N ARG A 73 -2.72 32.28 7.84
CA ARG A 73 -3.05 33.71 7.78
C ARG A 73 -4.40 34.09 8.41
N LEU A 74 -5.22 33.10 8.76
CA LEU A 74 -6.57 33.31 9.34
C LEU A 74 -6.65 32.94 10.83
N LYS A 75 -5.59 32.41 11.44
CA LYS A 75 -5.56 32.03 12.85
C LYS A 75 -4.30 32.54 13.55
N SER A 76 -4.24 33.85 13.78
CA SER A 76 -3.28 34.46 14.70
C SER A 76 -3.94 34.73 16.05
N SER A 77 -4.18 33.68 16.84
CA SER A 77 -4.21 33.72 18.31
C SER A 77 -4.64 32.35 18.84
N ASN A 78 -3.66 31.49 19.02
CA ASN A 78 -3.55 30.44 20.04
C ASN A 78 -2.64 29.36 19.48
N ALA A 79 -1.66 28.96 20.28
CA ALA A 79 -0.72 27.89 19.98
C ALA A 79 -1.47 26.60 19.63
N GLU A 80 -1.71 26.37 18.34
CA GLU A 80 -2.29 25.14 17.82
C GLU A 80 -1.23 24.05 17.93
N ALA A 81 -1.30 23.30 19.02
CA ALA A 81 -0.63 22.02 19.20
C ALA A 81 -0.73 21.20 17.92
N HIS A 82 0.41 20.66 17.47
CA HIS A 82 0.51 19.67 16.40
C HIS A 82 -0.51 18.56 16.68
N GLN A 83 -1.65 18.61 15.98
CA GLN A 83 -2.77 17.73 16.22
C GLN A 83 -2.35 16.32 15.79
N ARG A 84 -1.98 15.51 16.78
CA ARG A 84 -1.44 14.16 16.59
C ARG A 84 -2.39 13.35 15.69
N PRO A 85 -1.92 12.75 14.59
CA PRO A 85 -2.74 11.93 13.71
C PRO A 85 -3.01 10.56 14.34
N THR A 86 -3.66 10.50 15.51
CA THR A 86 -3.63 9.30 16.35
C THR A 86 -4.75 8.30 16.07
N SER A 87 -6.01 8.72 15.94
CA SER A 87 -7.11 7.77 15.83
C SER A 87 -7.18 7.07 14.47
N LEU A 88 -7.01 7.82 13.38
CA LEU A 88 -7.01 7.26 12.02
C LEU A 88 -5.81 6.32 11.81
N CYS A 89 -4.61 6.77 12.19
CA CYS A 89 -3.40 5.96 12.05
C CYS A 89 -3.45 4.71 12.93
N LYS A 90 -4.01 4.79 14.16
CA LYS A 90 -4.27 3.58 14.96
C LYS A 90 -5.17 2.60 14.24
N ARG A 91 -6.29 3.05 13.68
CA ARG A 91 -7.19 2.17 12.91
C ARG A 91 -6.50 1.54 11.70
N MET A 92 -5.67 2.31 10.99
CA MET A 92 -4.89 1.79 9.86
C MET A 92 -3.84 0.78 10.29
N ILE A 93 -3.07 1.06 11.34
CA ILE A 93 -2.06 0.14 11.87
C ILE A 93 -2.72 -1.14 12.39
N THR A 94 -3.86 -1.04 13.10
CA THR A 94 -4.61 -2.22 13.54
C THR A 94 -5.16 -3.02 12.37
N ALA A 95 -5.78 -2.37 11.37
CA ALA A 95 -6.23 -3.03 10.16
C ALA A 95 -5.08 -3.75 9.44
N TYR A 96 -3.91 -3.13 9.42
CA TYR A 96 -2.74 -3.66 8.77
C TYR A 96 -2.11 -4.84 9.53
N ALA A 97 -2.05 -4.77 10.86
CA ALA A 97 -1.65 -5.88 11.71
C ALA A 97 -2.54 -7.11 11.45
N ASN A 98 -3.87 -6.91 11.45
CA ASN A 98 -4.82 -7.98 11.20
C ASN A 98 -4.66 -8.55 9.79
N ALA A 99 -4.46 -7.71 8.78
CA ALA A 99 -4.19 -8.16 7.42
C ALA A 99 -2.94 -9.05 7.32
N ILE A 100 -1.87 -8.71 8.06
CA ILE A 100 -0.65 -9.53 8.14
C ILE A 100 -0.93 -10.88 8.82
N LEU A 101 -1.65 -10.87 9.94
CA LEU A 101 -1.99 -12.10 10.68
C LEU A 101 -2.86 -13.04 9.83
N ASP A 102 -3.93 -12.51 9.24
CA ASP A 102 -4.82 -13.27 8.37
C ASP A 102 -4.07 -13.84 7.16
N ALA A 103 -3.22 -13.03 6.52
CA ALA A 103 -2.48 -13.45 5.35
C ALA A 103 -1.49 -14.58 5.65
N ASN A 104 -0.81 -14.51 6.79
CA ASN A 104 0.08 -15.58 7.24
C ASN A 104 -0.70 -16.89 7.49
N ALA A 105 -1.87 -16.81 8.13
CA ALA A 105 -2.70 -17.99 8.37
C ALA A 105 -3.18 -18.63 7.04
N ILE A 106 -3.65 -17.81 6.09
CA ILE A 106 -4.07 -18.28 4.75
C ILE A 106 -2.89 -18.89 3.99
N HIS A 107 -1.71 -18.27 4.06
CA HIS A 107 -0.49 -18.76 3.41
C HIS A 107 -0.09 -20.14 3.96
N GLU A 108 -0.06 -20.29 5.28
CA GLU A 108 0.28 -21.56 5.94
C GLU A 108 -0.69 -22.68 5.57
N GLU A 109 -2.00 -22.40 5.59
CA GLU A 109 -3.01 -23.35 5.17
C GLU A 109 -2.84 -23.76 3.70
N ALA A 110 -2.53 -22.81 2.82
CA ALA A 110 -2.34 -23.08 1.39
C ALA A 110 -1.05 -23.88 1.12
N VAL A 111 0.05 -23.57 1.82
CA VAL A 111 1.31 -24.32 1.76
C VAL A 111 1.12 -25.76 2.19
N GLU A 112 0.41 -25.99 3.30
CA GLU A 112 0.12 -27.33 3.80
C GLU A 112 -0.72 -28.14 2.80
N LYS A 113 -1.78 -27.53 2.24
CA LYS A 113 -2.63 -28.16 1.23
C LYS A 113 -1.88 -28.53 -0.05
N GLN A 114 -0.93 -27.69 -0.47
CA GLN A 114 -0.20 -27.87 -1.73
C GLN A 114 1.13 -28.63 -1.57
N LYS A 115 1.57 -28.88 -0.33
CA LYS A 115 2.88 -29.49 0.02
C LYS A 115 4.07 -28.77 -0.64
N ARG A 116 4.00 -27.43 -0.73
CA ARG A 116 5.05 -26.60 -1.34
C ARG A 116 5.44 -25.46 -0.39
N HIS A 117 6.49 -25.70 0.40
CA HIS A 117 6.98 -24.74 1.41
C HIS A 117 7.66 -23.50 0.83
N ASP A 118 7.93 -23.49 -0.47
CA ASP A 118 8.55 -22.40 -1.21
C ASP A 118 7.56 -21.48 -1.95
N LEU A 119 6.25 -21.71 -1.78
CA LEU A 119 5.22 -20.94 -2.49
C LEU A 119 5.31 -19.43 -2.20
N ASN A 120 5.60 -18.70 -3.26
CA ASN A 120 5.29 -17.28 -3.37
C ASN A 120 4.10 -17.13 -4.31
N PHE A 121 3.09 -16.36 -3.89
CA PHE A 121 1.86 -16.21 -4.66
C PHE A 121 1.97 -15.03 -5.62
N ASN A 122 1.85 -15.30 -6.92
CA ASN A 122 1.47 -14.26 -7.87
C ASN A 122 0.05 -13.77 -7.55
N ILE A 123 -0.36 -12.65 -8.17
CA ILE A 123 -1.67 -12.04 -7.88
C ILE A 123 -2.84 -12.98 -8.18
N PRO A 124 -2.93 -13.66 -9.35
CA PRO A 124 -4.01 -14.63 -9.61
C PRO A 124 -4.13 -15.74 -8.56
N ASP A 125 -3.01 -16.34 -8.17
CA ASP A 125 -2.99 -17.42 -7.18
C ASP A 125 -3.37 -16.89 -5.78
N ALA A 126 -2.90 -15.68 -5.41
CA ALA A 126 -3.26 -15.01 -4.17
C ALA A 126 -4.76 -14.70 -4.10
N VAL A 127 -5.35 -14.22 -5.20
CA VAL A 127 -6.80 -13.97 -5.32
C VAL A 127 -7.59 -15.26 -5.10
N ARG A 128 -7.14 -16.38 -5.67
CA ARG A 128 -7.79 -17.69 -5.52
C ARG A 128 -7.80 -18.14 -4.06
N VAL A 129 -6.67 -18.09 -3.36
CA VAL A 129 -6.61 -18.50 -1.93
C VAL A 129 -7.32 -17.53 -1.00
N CYS A 130 -7.47 -16.27 -1.40
CA CYS A 130 -8.30 -15.27 -0.71
C CYS A 130 -9.81 -15.39 -1.00
N GLY A 131 -10.26 -16.43 -1.72
CA GLY A 131 -11.67 -16.69 -1.98
C GLY A 131 -12.27 -15.93 -3.17
N GLY A 132 -11.44 -15.43 -4.10
CA GLY A 132 -11.92 -14.84 -5.35
C GLY A 132 -12.65 -13.48 -5.19
N LYS A 133 -12.38 -12.77 -4.10
CA LYS A 133 -13.06 -11.50 -3.74
C LYS A 133 -12.61 -10.28 -4.54
N PHE A 134 -11.55 -10.45 -5.32
CA PHE A 134 -10.99 -9.43 -6.19
C PHE A 134 -10.92 -9.95 -7.61
N ILE A 135 -11.00 -9.03 -8.56
CA ILE A 135 -10.57 -9.26 -9.94
C ILE A 135 -9.39 -8.32 -10.24
N GLU A 136 -8.45 -8.83 -11.02
CA GLU A 136 -7.43 -8.00 -11.64
C GLU A 136 -8.04 -7.33 -12.87
N VAL A 137 -8.20 -6.01 -12.81
CA VAL A 137 -8.82 -5.20 -13.87
C VAL A 137 -7.90 -5.12 -15.08
N ASP A 138 -6.62 -4.86 -14.81
CA ASP A 138 -5.55 -4.86 -15.78
C ASP A 138 -4.21 -4.98 -15.04
N PHE A 139 -3.18 -5.45 -15.74
CA PHE A 139 -1.81 -5.52 -15.22
C PHE A 139 -0.79 -5.10 -16.29
N CYS A 140 0.39 -4.65 -15.88
CA CYS A 140 1.53 -4.53 -16.78
C CYS A 140 2.81 -5.00 -16.11
N ALA A 141 3.62 -5.73 -16.87
CA ALA A 141 5.04 -5.89 -16.60
C ALA A 141 5.80 -4.73 -17.26
N VAL A 142 6.77 -4.18 -16.55
CA VAL A 142 7.52 -2.99 -16.95
C VAL A 142 9.01 -3.30 -16.82
N ASN A 143 9.75 -3.08 -17.90
CA ASN A 143 11.20 -3.20 -17.95
C ASN A 143 11.84 -1.84 -18.26
N GLU A 144 11.55 -0.87 -17.39
CA GLU A 144 12.08 0.50 -17.42
C GLU A 144 12.56 0.83 -16.00
N LEU A 145 13.39 1.87 -15.83
CA LEU A 145 13.77 2.34 -14.50
C LEU A 145 12.49 2.70 -13.70
N MET A 146 12.38 2.15 -12.48
CA MET A 146 11.19 2.35 -11.64
C MET A 146 10.99 3.84 -11.32
N SER A 147 12.08 4.58 -11.13
CA SER A 147 12.07 6.03 -10.87
C SER A 147 11.44 6.84 -12.01
N GLU A 148 11.53 6.36 -13.25
CA GLU A 148 10.97 7.05 -14.43
C GLU A 148 9.55 6.58 -14.74
N SER A 149 9.33 5.27 -14.67
CA SER A 149 8.10 4.63 -15.15
C SER A 149 6.98 4.62 -14.11
N LEU A 150 7.27 4.39 -12.82
CA LEU A 150 6.26 4.30 -11.76
C LEU A 150 5.45 5.61 -11.59
N PRO A 151 6.04 6.82 -11.53
CA PRO A 151 5.26 8.05 -11.42
C PRO A 151 4.33 8.26 -12.62
N ARG A 152 4.79 7.91 -13.83
CA ARG A 152 4.02 8.01 -15.07
C ARG A 152 2.81 7.07 -15.01
N LEU A 153 3.01 5.81 -14.65
CA LEU A 153 1.96 4.79 -14.56
C LEU A 153 0.93 5.14 -13.48
N LEU A 154 1.36 5.52 -12.29
CA LEU A 154 0.44 5.93 -11.22
C LEU A 154 -0.38 7.17 -11.61
N LYS A 155 0.21 8.17 -12.28
CA LYS A 155 -0.53 9.33 -12.80
C LYS A 155 -1.55 8.94 -13.86
N MET A 156 -1.19 8.04 -14.78
CA MET A 156 -2.09 7.54 -15.81
C MET A 156 -3.31 6.84 -15.19
N ILE A 157 -3.08 5.87 -14.30
CA ILE A 157 -4.16 5.10 -13.65
C ILE A 157 -5.05 6.01 -12.80
N THR A 158 -4.45 6.93 -12.03
CA THR A 158 -5.21 7.85 -11.19
C THR A 158 -6.02 8.87 -12.00
N LYS A 159 -5.67 9.16 -13.25
CA LYS A 159 -6.44 10.07 -14.12
C LYS A 159 -7.36 9.35 -15.10
N ASP A 160 -7.32 8.02 -15.15
CA ASP A 160 -8.09 7.26 -16.13
C ASP A 160 -9.61 7.46 -15.95
N VAL A 161 -10.26 7.90 -17.03
CA VAL A 161 -11.69 8.21 -17.07
C VAL A 161 -12.57 7.00 -16.77
N ARG A 162 -12.10 5.78 -17.05
CA ARG A 162 -12.83 4.53 -16.84
C ARG A 162 -12.88 4.15 -15.36
N LEU A 163 -11.90 4.62 -14.58
CA LEU A 163 -11.81 4.41 -13.13
C LEU A 163 -12.36 5.59 -12.30
N LYS A 164 -12.92 6.62 -12.94
CA LYS A 164 -13.33 7.86 -12.28
C LYS A 164 -14.43 7.67 -11.22
N SER A 165 -15.28 6.65 -11.40
CA SER A 165 -16.39 6.33 -10.51
C SER A 165 -15.95 5.63 -9.23
N LEU A 166 -14.72 5.08 -9.21
CA LEU A 166 -14.19 4.38 -8.05
C LEU A 166 -13.61 5.38 -7.05
N PRO A 167 -14.18 5.52 -5.84
CA PRO A 167 -13.69 6.47 -4.84
C PRO A 167 -12.31 6.09 -4.30
N LYS A 168 -12.00 4.79 -4.31
CA LYS A 168 -10.68 4.26 -4.00
C LYS A 168 -10.18 3.34 -5.12
N LEU A 169 -8.88 3.38 -5.39
CA LEU A 169 -8.21 2.42 -6.26
C LEU A 169 -7.24 1.59 -5.41
N PHE A 170 -7.18 0.29 -5.70
CA PHE A 170 -6.23 -0.63 -5.11
C PHE A 170 -5.25 -1.06 -6.21
N LEU A 171 -3.96 -0.88 -5.97
CA LEU A 171 -2.93 -1.33 -6.89
C LEU A 171 -1.90 -2.15 -6.13
N ILE A 172 -1.46 -3.26 -6.71
CA ILE A 172 -0.34 -4.04 -6.17
C ILE A 172 0.85 -3.86 -7.11
N LEU A 173 2.01 -3.54 -6.54
CA LEU A 173 3.28 -3.58 -7.25
C LEU A 173 4.07 -4.78 -6.75
N VAL A 174 4.58 -5.59 -7.68
CA VAL A 174 5.47 -6.72 -7.39
C VAL A 174 6.82 -6.47 -8.02
N ALA A 175 7.88 -6.44 -7.22
CA ALA A 175 9.26 -6.28 -7.67
C ALA A 175 10.20 -6.99 -6.69
N TYR A 176 11.26 -7.64 -7.21
CA TYR A 176 12.25 -8.33 -6.36
C TYR A 176 11.61 -9.28 -5.32
N GLU A 177 10.63 -10.08 -5.75
CA GLU A 177 9.85 -11.01 -4.90
C GLU A 177 9.04 -10.35 -3.77
N ARG A 178 8.95 -9.01 -3.75
CA ARG A 178 8.20 -8.22 -2.76
C ARG A 178 6.96 -7.63 -3.40
N ALA A 179 5.82 -7.79 -2.72
CA ALA A 179 4.57 -7.14 -3.08
C ALA A 179 4.24 -6.01 -2.10
N ILE A 180 3.87 -4.84 -2.63
CA ILE A 180 3.37 -3.70 -1.86
C ILE A 180 1.99 -3.26 -2.36
N LEU A 181 1.18 -2.70 -1.47
CA LEU A 181 -0.16 -2.19 -1.79
C LEU A 181 -0.15 -0.67 -1.86
N PHE A 182 -0.66 -0.13 -2.96
CA PHE A 182 -1.13 1.24 -3.06
C PHE A 182 -2.63 1.34 -2.86
N VAL A 183 -3.06 2.29 -2.04
CA VAL A 183 -4.44 2.74 -1.91
C VAL A 183 -4.53 4.20 -2.29
N VAL A 184 -5.19 4.48 -3.41
CA VAL A 184 -5.52 5.85 -3.82
C VAL A 184 -6.88 6.20 -3.24
N ASP A 185 -6.96 7.22 -2.40
CA ASP A 185 -8.23 7.76 -1.87
C ASP A 185 -8.54 9.10 -2.55
N ARG A 186 -9.41 9.06 -3.56
CA ARG A 186 -9.73 10.24 -4.37
C ARG A 186 -10.43 11.32 -3.56
N LYS A 187 -11.26 10.93 -2.58
CA LYS A 187 -11.98 11.88 -1.72
C LYS A 187 -11.01 12.72 -0.88
N ARG A 188 -9.86 12.13 -0.51
CA ARG A 188 -8.82 12.79 0.27
C ARG A 188 -7.68 13.35 -0.57
N GLY A 189 -7.67 13.07 -1.87
CA GLY A 189 -6.60 13.49 -2.76
C GLY A 189 -5.24 12.88 -2.37
N SER A 190 -5.24 11.66 -1.82
CA SER A 190 -4.02 11.02 -1.31
C SER A 190 -3.78 9.63 -1.90
N ILE A 191 -2.51 9.23 -1.83
CA ILE A 191 -2.05 7.87 -2.07
C ILE A 191 -1.34 7.36 -0.82
N VAL A 192 -1.60 6.11 -0.44
CA VAL A 192 -0.97 5.44 0.70
C VAL A 192 -0.37 4.13 0.22
N LEU A 193 0.87 3.88 0.62
CA LEU A 193 1.59 2.63 0.43
C LEU A 193 1.60 1.84 1.74
N PHE A 194 1.43 0.52 1.62
CA PHE A 194 1.64 -0.46 2.68
C PHE A 194 2.71 -1.45 2.22
N ASP A 195 3.79 -1.54 2.98
CA ASP A 195 4.87 -2.51 2.79
C ASP A 195 5.04 -3.36 4.05
N SER A 196 4.92 -4.68 3.92
CA SER A 196 4.88 -5.63 5.05
C SER A 196 6.25 -6.21 5.37
N HIS A 197 7.28 -5.86 4.61
CA HIS A 197 8.62 -6.39 4.76
C HIS A 197 9.37 -5.71 5.92
N THR A 198 10.50 -6.31 6.26
CA THR A 198 11.47 -5.75 7.20
C THR A 198 12.51 -4.97 6.42
N HIS A 199 12.91 -3.81 6.91
CA HIS A 199 13.90 -2.94 6.28
C HIS A 199 15.15 -2.85 7.14
N MET A 200 16.32 -2.78 6.49
CA MET A 200 17.59 -2.53 7.17
C MET A 200 18.06 -1.11 6.83
N VAL A 201 18.12 -0.24 7.84
CA VAL A 201 18.53 1.16 7.67
C VAL A 201 19.68 1.43 8.64
N GLU A 202 20.87 1.74 8.13
CA GLU A 202 22.04 2.12 8.93
C GLU A 202 22.30 1.18 10.12
N GLN A 203 22.25 -0.14 9.88
CA GLN A 203 22.43 -1.22 10.87
C GLN A 203 21.27 -1.41 11.88
N LYS A 204 20.16 -0.70 11.72
CA LYS A 204 18.94 -0.90 12.49
C LYS A 204 17.90 -1.65 11.66
N VAL A 205 17.31 -2.68 12.26
CA VAL A 205 16.15 -3.37 11.71
C VAL A 205 14.89 -2.56 12.01
N GLU A 206 14.15 -2.22 10.97
CA GLU A 206 12.83 -1.61 11.05
C GLU A 206 11.78 -2.58 10.48
N GLY A 207 10.56 -2.50 10.99
CA GLY A 207 9.46 -3.33 10.48
C GLY A 207 8.82 -2.73 9.24
N ALA A 208 7.57 -3.11 9.03
CA ALA A 208 6.71 -2.67 7.97
C ALA A 208 6.57 -1.13 7.92
N TYR A 209 6.36 -0.61 6.72
CA TYR A 209 6.16 0.81 6.46
C TYR A 209 4.72 1.11 6.03
N ILE A 210 4.22 2.26 6.48
CA ILE A 210 3.04 2.90 5.89
C ILE A 210 3.46 4.30 5.46
N ALA A 211 3.41 4.58 4.17
CA ALA A 211 3.79 5.88 3.62
C ALA A 211 2.60 6.53 2.92
N ALA A 212 2.44 7.85 3.06
CA ALA A 212 1.37 8.59 2.43
C ALA A 212 1.91 9.83 1.71
N ALA A 213 1.22 10.24 0.66
CA ALA A 213 1.47 11.48 -0.07
C ALA A 213 0.17 12.07 -0.62
N SER A 214 0.18 13.38 -0.90
CA SER A 214 -0.81 13.98 -1.79
C SER A 214 -0.63 13.44 -3.21
N LEU A 215 -1.73 13.26 -3.96
CA LEU A 215 -1.68 12.91 -5.39
C LEU A 215 -0.93 13.95 -6.22
N THR A 216 -0.84 15.20 -5.76
CA THR A 216 -0.03 16.24 -6.40
C THR A 216 1.47 16.03 -6.21
N ASN A 217 1.89 15.21 -5.25
CA ASN A 217 3.28 14.94 -4.90
C ASN A 217 3.77 13.57 -5.41
N MET A 218 3.13 13.04 -6.46
CA MET A 218 3.37 11.67 -6.95
C MET A 218 4.84 11.39 -7.31
N ASN A 219 5.56 12.35 -7.89
CA ASN A 219 6.97 12.16 -8.27
C ASN A 219 7.84 11.93 -7.03
N VAL A 220 7.78 12.83 -6.06
CA VAL A 220 8.53 12.75 -4.81
C VAL A 220 8.15 11.48 -4.03
N PHE A 221 6.88 11.09 -4.08
CA PHE A 221 6.44 9.83 -3.48
C PHE A 221 7.09 8.61 -4.12
N CYS A 222 7.19 8.58 -5.46
CA CYS A 222 7.85 7.48 -6.18
C CYS A 222 9.37 7.48 -5.99
N GLU A 223 10.01 8.65 -5.96
CA GLU A 223 11.43 8.78 -5.60
C GLU A 223 11.67 8.20 -4.20
N TRP A 224 10.82 8.54 -3.23
CA TRP A 224 10.90 7.99 -1.89
C TRP A 224 10.75 6.46 -1.87
N ILE A 225 9.86 5.90 -2.69
CA ILE A 225 9.67 4.44 -2.82
C ILE A 225 10.94 3.78 -3.34
N VAL A 226 11.54 4.31 -4.41
CA VAL A 226 12.79 3.77 -4.95
C VAL A 226 13.91 3.89 -3.92
N GLU A 227 14.03 5.01 -3.20
CA GLU A 227 15.08 5.18 -2.20
C GLU A 227 14.94 4.27 -0.97
N ASN A 228 13.72 3.97 -0.53
CA ASN A 228 13.48 3.39 0.81
C ASN A 228 12.86 1.99 0.77
N ILE A 229 12.12 1.67 -0.29
CA ILE A 229 11.46 0.37 -0.47
C ILE A 229 12.27 -0.48 -1.43
N PHE A 230 12.63 0.06 -2.61
CA PHE A 230 13.36 -0.67 -3.65
C PHE A 230 14.69 0.01 -4.02
N PRO A 231 15.64 0.17 -3.07
CA PRO A 231 16.92 0.84 -3.36
C PRO A 231 17.69 0.19 -4.51
N GLU A 232 17.48 -1.10 -4.75
CA GLU A 232 18.06 -1.85 -5.86
C GLU A 232 17.57 -1.37 -7.24
N ALA A 233 16.37 -0.80 -7.31
CA ALA A 233 15.75 -0.27 -8.53
C ALA A 233 16.31 1.11 -8.93
N SER A 234 17.19 1.72 -8.13
CA SER A 234 17.79 3.03 -8.43
C SER A 234 18.83 2.98 -9.55
N ILE A 235 19.47 1.82 -9.76
CA ILE A 235 20.60 1.65 -10.66
C ILE A 235 20.41 0.48 -11.64
N THR A 236 19.36 -0.33 -11.48
CA THR A 236 19.10 -1.48 -12.34
C THR A 236 17.69 -1.43 -12.92
N THR A 237 17.57 -1.81 -14.20
CA THR A 237 16.30 -2.13 -14.83
C THR A 237 15.97 -3.60 -14.54
N GLN A 238 15.26 -3.84 -13.44
CA GLN A 238 14.65 -5.13 -13.15
C GLN A 238 13.17 -5.04 -13.51
N GLU A 239 12.64 -6.12 -14.12
CA GLU A 239 11.22 -6.20 -14.40
C GLU A 239 10.40 -6.09 -13.10
N TYR A 240 9.39 -5.24 -13.12
CA TYR A 240 8.38 -5.16 -12.07
C TYR A 240 6.97 -5.19 -12.66
N GLU A 241 6.03 -5.66 -11.86
CA GLU A 241 4.62 -5.76 -12.23
C GLU A 241 3.80 -4.71 -11.48
N LEU A 242 2.81 -4.13 -12.14
CA LEU A 242 1.81 -3.26 -11.54
C LEU A 242 0.41 -3.69 -11.96
N SER A 243 -0.42 -4.02 -10.98
CA SER A 243 -1.78 -4.51 -11.20
C SER A 243 -2.81 -3.61 -10.54
N VAL A 244 -3.92 -3.38 -11.24
CA VAL A 244 -5.09 -2.67 -10.71
C VAL A 244 -6.15 -3.66 -10.30
N LEU A 245 -6.59 -3.60 -9.05
CA LEU A 245 -7.56 -4.53 -8.48
C LEU A 245 -8.91 -3.87 -8.26
N HIS A 246 -9.96 -4.66 -8.44
CA HIS A 246 -11.33 -4.29 -8.10
C HIS A 246 -11.94 -5.34 -7.16
N PHE A 247 -12.51 -4.86 -6.05
CA PHE A 247 -13.22 -5.71 -5.09
C PHE A 247 -14.62 -6.02 -5.63
N THR A 248 -14.97 -7.30 -5.74
CA THR A 248 -16.19 -7.77 -6.42
C THR A 248 -17.21 -8.41 -5.49
N GLU A 249 -16.86 -8.65 -4.24
CA GLU A 249 -17.76 -9.33 -3.32
C GLU A 249 -18.94 -8.43 -2.93
N ARG A 250 -20.12 -9.06 -2.79
CA ARG A 250 -21.32 -8.35 -2.32
C ARG A 250 -21.15 -7.90 -0.87
N PRO A 251 -21.77 -6.78 -0.47
CA PRO A 251 -21.85 -6.41 0.93
C PRO A 251 -22.46 -7.53 1.78
N THR A 252 -21.85 -7.78 2.92
CA THR A 252 -22.25 -8.74 3.96
C THR A 252 -22.80 -8.00 5.19
N PRO A 253 -23.63 -8.65 6.02
CA PRO A 253 -24.08 -8.06 7.29
C PRO A 253 -22.89 -7.78 8.21
N GLY A 254 -22.47 -6.52 8.28
CA GLY A 254 -21.27 -6.08 9.00
C GLY A 254 -20.41 -5.09 8.22
N ASP A 255 -20.57 -5.01 6.90
CA ASP A 255 -19.94 -3.96 6.09
C ASP A 255 -20.59 -2.61 6.38
N CYS A 256 -19.78 -1.56 6.52
CA CYS A 256 -20.29 -0.23 6.85
C CYS A 256 -20.82 0.55 5.64
N HIS A 257 -20.85 -0.06 4.46
CA HIS A 257 -21.35 0.52 3.22
C HIS A 257 -22.19 -0.47 2.42
N THR A 258 -23.30 0.01 1.86
CA THR A 258 -23.96 -0.60 0.70
C THR A 258 -23.09 -0.31 -0.53
N SER A 259 -22.09 -1.14 -0.81
CA SER A 259 -21.26 -0.97 -2.00
C SER A 259 -22.14 -1.03 -3.24
N LEU A 260 -22.25 0.10 -3.95
CA LEU A 260 -22.73 0.11 -5.33
C LEU A 260 -21.82 -0.82 -6.12
N HIS A 261 -22.39 -1.90 -6.64
CA HIS A 261 -21.68 -2.76 -7.57
C HIS A 261 -21.42 -1.93 -8.83
N ILE A 262 -20.22 -1.36 -8.94
CA ILE A 262 -19.81 -0.62 -10.13
C ILE A 262 -19.18 -1.64 -11.06
N PRO A 263 -19.86 -2.06 -12.15
CA PRO A 263 -19.23 -2.97 -13.10
C PRO A 263 -18.02 -2.28 -13.71
N VAL A 264 -16.83 -2.79 -13.39
CA VAL A 264 -15.62 -2.43 -14.11
C VAL A 264 -15.57 -3.33 -15.34
N VAL A 265 -15.91 -2.77 -16.50
CA VAL A 265 -15.72 -3.45 -17.79
C VAL A 265 -14.23 -3.74 -17.95
N SER A 266 -13.87 -4.90 -18.54
CA SER A 266 -12.48 -5.22 -18.90
C SER A 266 -11.83 -4.00 -19.53
N CYS A 267 -10.86 -3.44 -18.82
CA CYS A 267 -10.34 -2.12 -19.08
C CYS A 267 -8.87 -2.29 -19.41
N ARG A 268 -8.49 -2.15 -20.68
CA ARG A 268 -7.08 -2.13 -21.06
C ARG A 268 -6.47 -0.77 -20.70
N LEU A 269 -6.19 -0.57 -19.41
CA LEU A 269 -5.52 0.60 -18.82
C LEU A 269 -4.11 0.76 -19.39
N PHE A 270 -3.37 -0.35 -19.49
CA PHE A 270 -1.95 -0.33 -19.83
C PHE A 270 -1.66 -0.45 -21.32
N ASN A 271 -2.66 -0.33 -22.20
CA ASN A 271 -2.44 -0.44 -23.64
C ASN A 271 -1.39 0.55 -24.18
N GLU A 272 -1.36 1.78 -23.68
CA GLU A 272 -0.35 2.77 -24.09
C GLU A 272 1.02 2.47 -23.50
N ALA A 273 1.09 1.98 -22.26
CA ALA A 273 2.34 1.55 -21.63
C ALA A 273 2.96 0.34 -22.37
N ARG A 274 2.14 -0.64 -22.76
CA ARG A 274 2.58 -1.82 -23.52
C ARG A 274 3.13 -1.50 -24.90
N LYS A 275 2.71 -0.39 -25.53
CA LYS A 275 3.26 0.06 -26.82
C LYS A 275 4.70 0.56 -26.71
N GLY A 276 5.15 0.97 -25.51
CA GLY A 276 6.53 1.38 -25.24
C GLY A 276 7.48 0.24 -24.88
N CYS A 277 6.94 -0.92 -24.46
CA CYS A 277 7.73 -2.11 -24.11
C CYS A 277 7.99 -3.05 -25.30
N ALA A 278 7.49 -2.73 -26.49
CA ALA A 278 7.79 -3.45 -27.74
C ALA A 278 8.80 -2.64 -28.57
N ALA A 279 10.07 -2.69 -28.17
CA ALA A 279 11.23 -2.30 -28.97
C ALA A 279 12.41 -3.21 -28.63
#